data_AF-A0A077WHK5-F1
#
_entry.id   AF-A0A077WHK5-F1
#
_cell.length_a   1.000
_cell.length_b   1.000
_cell.length_c   1.000
_cell.angle_alpha   90.00
_cell.angle_beta   90.00
_cell.angle_gamma   90.00
#
_symmetry.space_group_name_H-M   'P 1'
#
loop_
_entity.id
_entity.type
_entity.pdbx_description
1 polymer ?
#
loop_
_entity_poly.entity_id
_entity_poly.type
_entity_poly.pdbx_seq_one_letter_code
_entity_poly.pdbx_strand_id
1 'polypeptide(L)'
;MSIWTAETGPNGVTAEQVLLGWLKQPGNIERYAQATGVDKNTGKGESKTDVVREIPLLLERAGFVDGVSTRSILTKLGHWSKRYQQAHKLHQSGASESAVEEAFPYYYDLVDRVATEPNSPSSPSHQIATQSIEMSREPEMSPEPSALEEEPSFSSETIGKDTMQEQEYPVSHPTMTQQQQEQEYAVSHPTMTPQQQQQQQQEEVPTVSDDDDSSNTPELAPAQYQPTDEQPTYQNDHFQDALHLLELHCQQMNHILDRDERQLHQLVDRILDRNEAQLNRVMDQYQGILNEILRSQRS
;
A
#
# COMPACT_ATOMS: atom_id res chain seq x y z
N MET A 1 12.16 3.69 7.89
CA MET A 1 12.52 3.30 6.50
C MET A 1 11.32 2.62 5.86
N SER A 2 11.21 2.62 4.53
CA SER A 2 10.15 1.88 3.85
C SER A 2 10.63 0.45 3.63
N ILE A 3 9.96 -0.55 4.22
CA ILE A 3 10.26 -1.99 4.07
C ILE A 3 10.33 -2.50 2.62
N TRP A 4 9.89 -1.67 1.66
CA TRP A 4 9.97 -1.92 0.23
C TRP A 4 11.34 -1.58 -0.36
N THR A 5 12.33 -1.20 0.46
CA THR A 5 13.74 -1.17 0.05
C THR A 5 14.22 -2.55 -0.34
N ALA A 6 15.23 -2.64 -1.20
CA ALA A 6 15.80 -3.89 -1.71
C ALA A 6 16.60 -4.70 -0.65
N GLU A 7 16.26 -4.53 0.63
CA GLU A 7 16.82 -5.32 1.72
C GLU A 7 16.29 -6.75 1.60
N THR A 8 17.21 -7.67 1.34
CA THR A 8 16.92 -9.10 1.27
C THR A 8 16.54 -9.59 2.67
N GLY A 9 15.35 -10.17 2.79
CA GLY A 9 14.87 -10.73 4.05
C GLY A 9 15.68 -11.96 4.49
N PRO A 10 15.41 -12.49 5.71
CA PRO A 10 16.17 -13.61 6.29
C PRO A 10 16.26 -14.84 5.39
N ASN A 11 15.25 -15.06 4.54
CA ASN A 11 15.14 -16.21 3.64
C ASN A 11 15.66 -15.96 2.22
N GLY A 12 16.47 -14.92 1.99
CA GLY A 12 17.07 -14.65 0.67
C GLY A 12 16.14 -14.00 -0.35
N VAL A 13 14.93 -13.59 0.06
CA VAL A 13 13.90 -12.97 -0.80
C VAL A 13 13.57 -11.55 -0.33
N THR A 14 13.25 -10.64 -1.25
CA THR A 14 12.76 -9.29 -0.91
C THR A 14 11.24 -9.27 -0.69
N ALA A 15 10.74 -8.30 0.06
CA ALA A 15 9.29 -8.12 0.23
C ALA A 15 8.57 -7.88 -1.11
N GLU A 16 9.23 -7.22 -2.07
CA GLU A 16 8.73 -7.05 -3.43
C GLU A 16 8.58 -8.38 -4.18
N GLN A 17 9.56 -9.30 -4.07
CA GLN A 17 9.47 -10.63 -4.67
C GLN A 17 8.29 -11.44 -4.10
N VAL A 18 7.96 -11.29 -2.82
CA VAL A 18 6.77 -11.93 -2.22
C VAL A 18 5.47 -11.40 -2.84
N LEU A 19 5.33 -10.07 -3.02
CA LEU A 19 4.15 -9.50 -3.67
C LEU A 19 4.08 -9.86 -5.17
N LEU A 20 5.22 -9.93 -5.87
CA LEU A 20 5.26 -10.40 -7.25
C LEU A 20 4.87 -11.87 -7.35
N GLY A 21 5.36 -12.72 -6.44
CA GLY A 21 4.97 -14.12 -6.34
C GLY A 21 3.46 -14.30 -6.14
N TRP A 22 2.83 -13.43 -5.35
CA TRP A 22 1.38 -13.39 -5.16
C TRP A 22 0.62 -12.87 -6.39
N LEU A 23 1.09 -11.81 -7.06
CA LEU A 23 0.52 -11.30 -8.32
C LEU A 23 0.67 -12.27 -9.49
N LYS A 24 1.73 -13.10 -9.50
CA LYS A 24 1.99 -14.16 -10.49
C LYS A 24 1.09 -15.40 -10.32
N GLN A 25 0.18 -15.41 -9.36
CA GLN A 25 -0.84 -16.46 -9.22
C GLN A 25 -2.05 -16.14 -10.12
N PRO A 26 -2.63 -17.14 -10.81
CA PRO A 26 -3.78 -16.92 -11.70
C PRO A 26 -4.95 -16.20 -11.01
N GLY A 27 -5.53 -15.20 -11.67
CA GLY A 27 -6.69 -14.46 -11.21
C GLY A 27 -6.45 -13.42 -10.11
N ASN A 28 -5.29 -13.39 -9.44
CA ASN A 28 -5.07 -12.46 -8.31
C ASN A 28 -4.99 -10.99 -8.75
N ILE A 29 -4.41 -10.70 -9.91
CA ILE A 29 -4.33 -9.33 -10.43
C ILE A 29 -5.71 -8.83 -10.90
N GLU A 30 -6.52 -9.68 -11.54
CA GLU A 30 -7.90 -9.40 -11.93
C GLU A 30 -8.78 -9.19 -10.69
N ARG A 31 -8.71 -10.11 -9.72
CA ARG A 31 -9.44 -10.06 -8.44
C ARG A 31 -9.12 -8.80 -7.66
N TYR A 32 -7.84 -8.40 -7.58
CA TYR A 32 -7.44 -7.14 -6.95
C TYR A 32 -7.92 -5.89 -7.72
N ALA A 33 -7.95 -5.94 -9.05
CA ALA A 33 -8.44 -4.85 -9.88
C ALA A 33 -9.97 -4.68 -9.79
N GLN A 34 -10.71 -5.79 -9.73
CA GLN A 34 -12.18 -5.83 -9.64
C GLN A 34 -12.71 -5.58 -8.22
N ALA A 35 -11.89 -5.78 -7.18
CA ALA A 35 -12.28 -5.53 -5.80
C ALA A 35 -12.51 -4.03 -5.54
N THR A 36 -13.77 -3.59 -5.64
CA THR A 36 -14.20 -2.21 -5.37
C THR A 36 -14.85 -2.04 -4.00
N GLY A 37 -15.27 -3.13 -3.35
CA GLY A 37 -16.03 -3.10 -2.08
C GLY A 37 -17.47 -2.57 -2.18
N VAL A 38 -17.90 -2.04 -3.33
CA VAL A 38 -19.22 -1.43 -3.54
C VAL A 38 -20.35 -2.43 -3.33
N ASP A 39 -20.15 -3.69 -3.75
CA ASP A 39 -21.14 -4.77 -3.66
C ASP A 39 -21.10 -5.54 -2.32
N LYS A 40 -20.45 -5.02 -1.27
CA LYS A 40 -20.50 -5.66 0.06
C LYS A 40 -21.92 -5.74 0.62
N ASN A 41 -22.75 -4.73 0.35
CA ASN A 41 -24.16 -4.69 0.79
C ASN A 41 -25.05 -5.74 0.09
N THR A 42 -24.61 -6.32 -1.03
CA THR A 42 -25.34 -7.39 -1.74
C THR A 42 -24.76 -8.78 -1.44
N GLY A 43 -23.75 -8.87 -0.56
CA GLY A 43 -23.08 -10.12 -0.19
C GLY A 43 -22.22 -10.73 -1.30
N LYS A 44 -21.93 -9.98 -2.38
CA LYS A 44 -21.19 -10.47 -3.56
C LYS A 44 -19.91 -9.71 -3.88
N GLY A 45 -19.68 -8.55 -3.28
CA GLY A 45 -18.48 -7.75 -3.48
C GLY A 45 -17.35 -8.10 -2.52
N GLU A 46 -16.18 -8.42 -3.07
CA GLU A 46 -14.92 -8.48 -2.33
C GLU A 46 -14.28 -7.07 -2.28
N SER A 47 -13.74 -6.66 -1.13
CA SER A 47 -12.93 -5.44 -1.02
C SER A 47 -11.45 -5.77 -1.11
N LYS A 48 -10.63 -4.80 -1.52
CA LYS A 48 -9.18 -4.98 -1.66
C LYS A 48 -8.52 -5.53 -0.39
N THR A 49 -8.99 -5.11 0.78
CA THR A 49 -8.54 -5.61 2.09
C THR A 49 -8.78 -7.11 2.28
N ASP A 50 -9.87 -7.65 1.72
CA ASP A 50 -10.18 -9.08 1.80
C ASP A 50 -9.28 -9.87 0.84
N VAL A 51 -9.08 -9.36 -0.39
CA VAL A 51 -8.18 -9.94 -1.41
C VAL A 51 -6.76 -10.07 -0.87
N VAL A 52 -6.21 -9.01 -0.26
CA VAL A 52 -4.82 -8.99 0.19
C VAL A 52 -4.59 -9.62 1.57
N ARG A 53 -5.64 -10.17 2.21
CA ARG A 53 -5.58 -10.66 3.60
C ARG A 53 -4.56 -11.77 3.83
N GLU A 54 -4.18 -12.49 2.79
CA GLU A 54 -3.16 -13.57 2.84
C GLU A 54 -1.72 -13.07 2.69
N ILE A 55 -1.50 -11.87 2.15
CA ILE A 55 -0.16 -11.34 1.88
C ILE A 55 0.68 -11.13 3.17
N PRO A 56 0.14 -10.65 4.31
CA PRO A 56 0.88 -10.62 5.57
C PRO A 56 1.44 -11.98 5.98
N LEU A 57 0.69 -13.07 5.80
CA LEU A 57 1.15 -14.43 6.12
C LEU A 57 2.24 -14.92 5.16
N LEU A 58 2.21 -14.50 3.89
CA LEU A 58 3.28 -14.79 2.93
C LEU A 58 4.57 -14.04 3.27
N LEU A 59 4.45 -12.79 3.74
CA LEU A 59 5.59 -11.97 4.19
C LEU A 59 6.20 -12.50 5.49
N GLU A 60 5.37 -12.88 6.47
CA GLU A 60 5.82 -13.53 7.71
C GLU A 60 6.59 -14.82 7.43
N ARG A 61 6.07 -15.70 6.54
CA ARG A 61 6.77 -16.92 6.08
C ARG A 61 8.07 -16.64 5.34
N ALA A 62 8.22 -15.47 4.71
CA ALA A 62 9.45 -15.01 4.09
C ALA A 62 10.45 -14.36 5.08
N GLY A 63 10.10 -14.28 6.37
CA GLY A 63 10.93 -13.72 7.44
C GLY A 63 10.69 -12.23 7.70
N PHE A 64 9.68 -11.60 7.09
CA PHE A 64 9.29 -10.22 7.37
C PHE A 64 8.31 -10.17 8.56
N VAL A 65 8.83 -10.45 9.76
CA VAL A 65 8.05 -10.53 11.00
C VAL A 65 7.60 -9.15 11.49
N ASP A 66 8.38 -8.10 11.20
CA ASP A 66 8.10 -6.73 11.64
C ASP A 66 7.04 -6.03 10.76
N GLY A 67 5.78 -6.34 11.05
CA GLY A 67 4.70 -5.35 10.98
C GLY A 67 4.41 -4.75 9.60
N VAL A 68 4.46 -5.54 8.53
CA VAL A 68 4.03 -5.09 7.20
C VAL A 68 2.52 -4.84 7.20
N SER A 69 2.12 -3.58 7.43
CA SER A 69 0.70 -3.24 7.58
C SER A 69 -0.08 -3.54 6.29
N THR A 70 -1.32 -4.02 6.44
CA THR A 70 -2.25 -4.23 5.32
C THR A 70 -2.42 -2.94 4.50
N ARG A 71 -2.38 -1.77 5.15
CA ARG A 71 -2.39 -0.47 4.46
C ARG A 71 -1.19 -0.29 3.55
N SER A 72 0.02 -0.59 4.02
CA SER A 72 1.25 -0.52 3.22
C SER A 72 1.18 -1.43 1.99
N ILE A 73 0.63 -2.65 2.15
CA ILE A 73 0.41 -3.61 1.05
C ILE A 73 -0.57 -3.04 0.03
N LEU A 74 -1.72 -2.52 0.47
CA LEU A 74 -2.73 -1.90 -0.39
C LEU A 74 -2.16 -0.70 -1.17
N THR A 75 -1.38 0.17 -0.52
CA THR A 75 -0.71 1.29 -1.20
C THR A 75 0.28 0.80 -2.26
N LYS A 76 1.10 -0.21 -1.94
CA LYS A 76 2.09 -0.78 -2.86
C LYS A 76 1.44 -1.43 -4.08
N LEU A 77 0.44 -2.30 -3.87
CA LEU A 77 -0.33 -2.94 -4.92
C LEU A 77 -1.16 -1.94 -5.73
N GLY A 78 -1.71 -0.90 -5.11
CA GLY A 78 -2.39 0.19 -5.81
C GLY A 78 -1.47 0.94 -6.79
N HIS A 79 -0.23 1.21 -6.37
CA HIS A 79 0.78 1.82 -7.23
C HIS A 79 1.24 0.88 -8.36
N TRP A 80 1.52 -0.39 -8.05
CA TRP A 80 1.89 -1.40 -9.06
C TRP A 80 0.77 -1.67 -10.06
N SER A 81 -0.48 -1.75 -9.63
CA SER A 81 -1.64 -1.92 -10.52
C SER A 81 -1.76 -0.76 -11.52
N LYS A 82 -1.56 0.50 -11.09
CA LYS A 82 -1.51 1.67 -11.99
C LYS A 82 -0.35 1.59 -12.98
N ARG A 83 0.87 1.24 -12.52
CA ARG A 83 2.05 1.09 -13.38
C ARG A 83 1.90 -0.05 -14.39
N TYR A 84 1.35 -1.20 -13.98
CA TYR A 84 1.02 -2.31 -14.86
C TYR A 84 0.02 -1.90 -15.95
N GLN A 85 -1.06 -1.18 -15.60
CA GLN A 85 -2.01 -0.67 -16.59
C GLN A 85 -1.37 0.32 -17.59
N GLN A 86 -0.43 1.14 -17.14
CA GLN A 86 0.33 2.05 -18.01
C GLN A 86 1.25 1.27 -18.96
N ALA A 87 2.05 0.33 -18.44
CA ALA A 87 2.90 -0.55 -19.22
C ALA A 87 2.09 -1.38 -20.24
N HIS A 88 0.90 -1.87 -19.85
CA HIS A 88 0.00 -2.60 -20.74
C HIS A 88 -0.51 -1.75 -21.91
N LYS A 89 -0.87 -0.47 -21.66
CA LYS A 89 -1.24 0.48 -22.73
C LYS A 89 -0.06 0.77 -23.67
N LEU A 90 1.15 0.94 -23.13
CA LEU A 90 2.36 1.14 -23.93
C LEU A 90 2.63 -0.08 -24.83
N HIS A 91 2.59 -1.29 -24.27
CA HIS A 91 2.73 -2.53 -25.01
C HIS A 91 1.68 -2.67 -26.13
N GLN A 92 0.39 -2.43 -25.82
CA GLN A 92 -0.69 -2.44 -26.83
C GLN A 92 -0.49 -1.40 -27.95
N SER A 93 0.17 -0.27 -27.66
CA SER A 93 0.49 0.76 -28.65
C SER A 93 1.71 0.43 -29.53
N GLY A 94 2.41 -0.68 -29.29
CA GLY A 94 3.64 -1.04 -29.98
C GLY A 94 4.88 -0.27 -29.52
N ALA A 95 4.89 0.22 -28.28
CA ALA A 95 6.08 0.82 -27.67
C ALA A 95 7.22 -0.21 -27.52
N SER A 96 8.46 0.27 -27.41
CA SER A 96 9.62 -0.60 -27.18
C SER A 96 9.56 -1.27 -25.82
N GLU A 97 10.13 -2.47 -25.73
CA GLU A 97 10.25 -3.26 -24.49
C GLU A 97 10.84 -2.44 -23.34
N SER A 98 11.94 -1.73 -23.58
CA SER A 98 12.56 -0.82 -22.60
C SER A 98 11.61 0.27 -22.06
N ALA A 99 10.71 0.82 -22.89
CA ALA A 99 9.73 1.82 -22.43
C ALA A 99 8.59 1.19 -21.61
N VAL A 100 8.26 -0.08 -21.90
CA VAL A 100 7.29 -0.87 -21.13
C VAL A 100 7.89 -1.26 -19.76
N GLU A 101 9.15 -1.67 -19.72
CA GLU A 101 9.89 -1.96 -18.48
C GLU A 101 10.13 -0.70 -17.63
N GLU A 102 10.46 0.45 -18.23
CA GLU A 102 10.55 1.73 -17.51
C GLU A 102 9.22 2.07 -16.83
N ALA A 103 8.10 1.91 -17.55
CA ALA A 103 6.77 2.08 -16.99
C ALA A 103 6.47 1.08 -15.87
N PHE A 104 6.83 -0.20 -16.02
CA PHE A 104 6.71 -1.21 -14.96
C PHE A 104 7.73 -2.37 -15.15
N PRO A 105 8.80 -2.46 -14.33
CA PRO A 105 9.88 -3.43 -14.55
C PRO A 105 9.47 -4.90 -14.51
N TYR A 106 8.33 -5.22 -13.88
CA TYR A 106 7.82 -6.57 -13.75
C TYR A 106 6.68 -6.88 -14.72
N TYR A 107 6.58 -6.16 -15.85
CA TYR A 107 5.47 -6.28 -16.78
C TYR A 107 5.40 -7.65 -17.46
N TYR A 108 6.45 -8.03 -18.20
CA TYR A 108 6.52 -9.31 -18.92
C TYR A 108 6.41 -10.51 -17.98
N ASP A 109 7.01 -10.36 -16.80
CA ASP A 109 6.95 -11.25 -15.64
C ASP A 109 5.52 -11.59 -15.16
N LEU A 110 4.52 -10.75 -15.47
CA LEU A 110 3.11 -10.96 -15.18
C LEU A 110 2.29 -11.36 -16.43
N VAL A 111 2.56 -10.76 -17.59
CA VAL A 111 1.75 -10.96 -18.81
C VAL A 111 1.77 -12.40 -19.30
N ASP A 112 2.93 -13.06 -19.27
CA ASP A 112 3.08 -14.46 -19.72
C ASP A 112 2.17 -15.43 -18.95
N ARG A 113 1.74 -15.05 -17.74
CA ARG A 113 0.84 -15.86 -16.90
C ARG A 113 -0.62 -15.51 -17.08
N VAL A 114 -0.95 -14.24 -17.32
CA VAL A 114 -2.33 -13.78 -17.57
C VAL A 114 -2.84 -14.26 -18.94
N ALA A 115 -1.96 -14.39 -19.95
CA ALA A 115 -2.33 -14.94 -21.25
C ALA A 115 -2.55 -16.46 -21.26
N THR A 116 -2.12 -17.17 -20.20
CA THR A 116 -2.09 -18.64 -20.13
C THR A 116 -3.23 -19.21 -19.27
N GLU A 117 -4.44 -18.67 -19.41
CA GLU A 117 -5.68 -19.26 -18.87
C GLU A 117 -6.26 -20.27 -19.88
N PRO A 118 -6.16 -21.60 -19.63
CA PRO A 118 -6.90 -22.58 -20.42
C PRO A 118 -8.38 -22.50 -20.02
N ASN A 119 -9.25 -22.16 -20.97
CA ASN A 119 -10.71 -22.15 -20.82
C ASN A 119 -11.25 -23.48 -20.25
N SER A 120 -11.36 -23.60 -18.93
CA SER A 120 -11.84 -24.78 -18.22
C SER A 120 -12.37 -24.39 -16.84
N PRO A 121 -13.71 -24.45 -16.61
CA PRO A 121 -14.29 -24.00 -15.36
C PRO A 121 -14.08 -25.03 -14.23
N SER A 122 -13.02 -24.88 -13.46
CA SER A 122 -12.84 -25.59 -12.18
C SER A 122 -13.39 -24.74 -11.03
N SER A 123 -14.32 -25.30 -10.25
CA SER A 123 -14.91 -24.63 -9.09
C SER A 123 -13.87 -24.35 -7.99
N PRO A 124 -14.05 -23.29 -7.17
CA PRO A 124 -13.13 -22.96 -6.10
C PRO A 124 -13.23 -23.99 -4.96
N SER A 125 -12.34 -24.99 -4.97
CA SER A 125 -12.15 -25.90 -3.84
C SER A 125 -10.98 -25.40 -3.00
N HIS A 126 -11.28 -24.84 -1.83
CA HIS A 126 -10.25 -24.53 -0.83
C HIS A 126 -9.61 -25.85 -0.34
N GLN A 127 -8.43 -26.18 -0.87
CA GLN A 127 -7.54 -27.15 -0.25
C GLN A 127 -6.23 -26.48 0.13
N ILE A 128 -6.06 -26.33 1.44
CA ILE A 128 -4.79 -25.92 2.06
C ILE A 128 -3.82 -27.09 1.86
N ALA A 129 -2.96 -26.99 0.85
CA ALA A 129 -1.94 -27.98 0.60
C ALA A 129 -0.82 -27.88 1.65
N THR A 130 -0.96 -28.64 2.75
CA THR A 130 0.16 -29.03 3.60
C THR A 130 1.21 -29.75 2.76
N GLN A 131 2.33 -29.08 2.49
CA GLN A 131 3.49 -29.73 1.87
C GLN A 131 4.09 -30.73 2.86
N SER A 132 3.85 -32.02 2.62
CA SER A 132 4.54 -33.09 3.33
C SER A 132 5.98 -33.18 2.83
N ILE A 133 6.92 -33.16 3.76
CA ILE A 133 8.35 -33.32 3.51
C ILE A 133 8.60 -34.79 3.13
N GLU A 134 8.89 -35.07 1.87
CA GLU A 134 9.40 -36.38 1.43
C GLU A 134 10.90 -36.28 1.12
N MET A 135 11.70 -36.48 2.16
CA MET A 135 13.12 -36.78 1.97
C MET A 135 13.28 -38.25 1.56
N SER A 136 13.89 -38.51 0.40
CA SER A 136 15.05 -39.43 0.30
C SER A 136 15.43 -39.77 -1.16
N ARG A 137 16.75 -39.98 -1.34
CA ARG A 137 17.37 -40.98 -2.22
C ARG A 137 17.90 -40.56 -3.61
N GLU A 138 19.03 -39.87 -3.59
CA GLU A 138 20.21 -40.26 -4.37
C GLU A 138 20.78 -41.63 -3.87
N PRO A 139 21.69 -42.35 -4.59
CA PRO A 139 22.70 -41.80 -5.52
C PRO A 139 23.01 -42.58 -6.82
N GLU A 140 23.94 -41.99 -7.59
CA GLU A 140 24.87 -42.61 -8.56
C GLU A 140 24.34 -43.39 -9.78
N MET A 141 24.61 -42.85 -10.98
CA MET A 141 25.80 -43.30 -11.73
C MET A 141 26.30 -42.23 -12.71
N SER A 142 27.60 -42.27 -12.98
CA SER A 142 28.38 -41.34 -13.83
C SER A 142 28.89 -42.10 -15.09
N PRO A 143 29.78 -41.56 -15.94
CA PRO A 143 29.56 -40.53 -16.96
C PRO A 143 29.84 -41.04 -18.39
N GLU A 144 29.44 -40.30 -19.44
CA GLU A 144 30.09 -40.41 -20.76
C GLU A 144 30.11 -39.07 -21.52
N PRO A 145 31.24 -38.63 -22.12
CA PRO A 145 31.35 -37.40 -22.89
C PRO A 145 31.45 -37.61 -24.41
N SER A 146 30.80 -36.76 -25.19
CA SER A 146 31.11 -36.45 -26.60
C SER A 146 30.50 -35.07 -26.92
N ALA A 147 31.24 -33.98 -27.12
CA ALA A 147 32.25 -33.67 -28.15
C ALA A 147 31.64 -32.99 -29.40
N LEU A 148 32.11 -31.77 -29.72
CA LEU A 148 32.18 -31.15 -31.08
C LEU A 148 30.81 -30.90 -31.80
N GLU A 149 30.51 -29.90 -32.63
CA GLU A 149 31.10 -28.66 -33.21
C GLU A 149 29.95 -27.60 -33.22
N GLU A 150 30.05 -26.29 -33.48
CA GLU A 150 31.11 -25.33 -33.85
C GLU A 150 30.68 -23.91 -33.35
N GLU A 151 31.51 -22.86 -33.47
CA GLU A 151 31.05 -21.46 -33.43
C GLU A 151 30.85 -20.90 -34.85
N PRO A 152 30.01 -19.86 -35.00
CA PRO A 152 30.38 -18.78 -35.91
C PRO A 152 30.43 -17.42 -35.21
N SER A 153 31.64 -16.98 -34.92
CA SER A 153 32.01 -15.58 -34.69
C SER A 153 31.42 -14.68 -35.79
N PHE A 154 30.63 -13.67 -35.39
CA PHE A 154 30.28 -12.55 -36.27
C PHE A 154 30.99 -11.29 -35.80
N SER A 155 32.17 -11.06 -36.35
CA SER A 155 32.86 -9.77 -36.26
C SER A 155 32.21 -8.80 -37.23
N SER A 156 31.73 -7.66 -36.75
CA SER A 156 31.31 -6.54 -37.61
C SER A 156 31.95 -5.24 -37.15
N GLU A 157 32.92 -4.88 -37.96
CA GLU A 157 33.76 -3.70 -38.03
C GLU A 157 33.15 -2.35 -37.63
N THR A 158 34.04 -1.56 -37.04
CA THR A 158 34.01 -0.11 -36.83
C THR A 158 33.54 0.74 -38.02
N ILE A 159 32.64 1.70 -37.75
CA ILE A 159 32.55 3.08 -38.29
C ILE A 159 31.89 3.90 -37.14
N GLY A 160 32.37 5.04 -36.63
CA GLY A 160 33.37 5.96 -37.13
C GLY A 160 32.73 7.25 -37.67
N LYS A 161 32.30 8.18 -36.81
CA LYS A 161 31.89 9.55 -37.20
C LYS A 161 31.77 10.54 -36.03
N ASP A 162 32.44 11.68 -36.21
CA ASP A 162 32.10 13.07 -35.81
C ASP A 162 31.27 13.26 -34.51
N THR A 163 31.82 13.80 -33.42
CA THR A 163 32.36 15.17 -33.31
C THR A 163 31.45 16.22 -33.97
N MET A 164 30.33 16.53 -33.31
CA MET A 164 29.60 17.77 -33.57
C MET A 164 29.80 18.75 -32.41
N GLN A 165 29.96 20.02 -32.78
CA GLN A 165 30.32 21.11 -31.88
C GLN A 165 29.24 21.39 -30.84
N GLU A 166 29.67 21.67 -29.60
CA GLU A 166 28.87 22.48 -28.68
C GLU A 166 28.66 23.87 -29.29
N GLN A 167 27.42 24.18 -29.65
CA GLN A 167 26.97 25.56 -29.80
C GLN A 167 26.28 25.99 -28.51
N GLU A 168 26.99 26.79 -27.71
CA GLU A 168 26.39 27.55 -26.62
C GLU A 168 25.34 28.51 -27.18
N TYR A 169 24.06 28.21 -26.97
CA TYR A 169 22.98 29.17 -27.14
C TYR A 169 22.68 29.84 -25.79
N PRO A 170 22.70 31.18 -25.70
CA PRO A 170 22.36 31.87 -24.46
C PRO A 170 20.87 31.68 -24.13
N VAL A 171 20.61 31.00 -23.02
CA VAL A 171 19.25 30.81 -22.50
C VAL A 171 18.70 32.16 -22.04
N SER A 172 17.84 32.75 -22.88
CA SER A 172 17.05 33.93 -22.52
C SER A 172 15.98 33.53 -21.49
N HIS A 173 16.26 33.72 -20.20
CA HIS A 173 15.27 33.52 -19.15
C HIS A 173 14.14 34.57 -19.25
N PRO A 174 12.86 34.20 -19.43
CA PRO A 174 11.76 35.10 -19.19
C PRO A 174 11.57 35.26 -17.68
N THR A 175 12.03 36.37 -17.12
CA THR A 175 11.72 36.78 -15.74
C THR A 175 10.22 36.95 -15.59
N MET A 176 9.54 35.94 -15.03
CA MET A 176 8.11 36.00 -14.80
C MET A 176 7.82 36.84 -13.55
N THR A 177 7.44 38.09 -13.75
CA THR A 177 7.06 39.03 -12.68
C THR A 177 5.82 38.50 -11.96
N GLN A 178 6.01 37.86 -10.81
CA GLN A 178 4.92 37.40 -9.94
C GLN A 178 4.31 38.61 -9.22
N GLN A 179 3.40 39.30 -9.89
CA GLN A 179 2.66 40.41 -9.30
C GLN A 179 1.67 39.86 -8.27
N GLN A 180 1.85 40.26 -7.01
CA GLN A 180 0.97 39.88 -5.91
C GLN A 180 -0.47 40.34 -6.22
N GLN A 181 -1.42 39.43 -6.07
CA GLN A 181 -2.82 39.79 -5.96
C GLN A 181 -3.35 39.15 -4.67
N GLU A 182 -3.23 39.88 -3.58
CA GLU A 182 -3.98 39.61 -2.36
C GLU A 182 -5.47 39.69 -2.70
N GLN A 183 -6.16 38.55 -2.68
CA GLN A 183 -7.61 38.53 -2.60
C GLN A 183 -8.00 37.99 -1.22
N GLU A 184 -8.37 38.96 -0.39
CA GLU A 184 -8.87 38.85 0.97
C GLU A 184 -10.17 38.03 1.00
N TYR A 185 -10.06 36.72 1.18
CA TYR A 185 -11.20 35.86 1.50
C TYR A 185 -11.33 35.70 3.01
N ALA A 186 -12.11 36.60 3.61
CA ALA A 186 -12.58 36.48 4.99
C ALA A 186 -13.52 35.25 5.12
N VAL A 187 -12.94 34.09 5.42
CA VAL A 187 -13.70 32.88 5.79
C VAL A 187 -13.92 32.90 7.30
N SER A 188 -15.18 33.07 7.70
CA SER A 188 -15.59 33.04 9.10
C SER A 188 -15.28 31.70 9.76
N HIS A 189 -14.26 31.66 10.61
CA HIS A 189 -14.00 30.51 11.48
C HIS A 189 -15.07 30.43 12.58
N PRO A 190 -15.80 29.31 12.74
CA PRO A 190 -16.59 29.08 13.95
C PRO A 190 -15.63 28.73 15.10
N THR A 191 -15.46 29.66 16.05
CA THR A 191 -14.77 29.43 17.31
C THR A 191 -15.45 28.31 18.09
N MET A 192 -14.83 27.12 18.11
CA MET A 192 -15.26 26.03 18.98
C MET A 192 -14.77 26.30 20.41
N THR A 193 -15.72 26.71 21.27
CA THR A 193 -15.51 26.94 22.69
C THR A 193 -15.15 25.63 23.40
N PRO A 194 -14.09 25.56 24.22
CA PRO A 194 -13.85 24.40 25.07
C PRO A 194 -14.88 24.40 26.22
N GLN A 195 -15.94 23.61 26.07
CA GLN A 195 -16.95 23.46 27.12
C GLN A 195 -16.40 22.55 28.24
N GLN A 196 -16.58 23.01 29.48
CA GLN A 196 -16.07 22.35 30.68
C GLN A 196 -16.61 20.92 30.83
N GLN A 197 -15.71 19.97 31.10
CA GLN A 197 -15.99 18.83 31.98
C GLN A 197 -15.11 18.94 33.22
N GLN A 198 -15.62 19.66 34.22
CA GLN A 198 -15.23 19.51 35.62
C GLN A 198 -16.47 19.11 36.40
N GLN A 199 -16.54 17.85 36.81
CA GLN A 199 -17.18 17.38 38.05
C GLN A 199 -16.93 15.87 38.20
N GLN A 200 -16.89 15.42 39.46
CA GLN A 200 -16.52 14.06 39.91
C GLN A 200 -15.01 13.78 39.84
N GLN A 201 -14.31 13.40 40.92
CA GLN A 201 -14.70 13.23 42.33
C GLN A 201 -13.64 13.87 43.24
N GLN A 202 -14.07 14.49 44.35
CA GLN A 202 -13.25 14.65 45.55
C GLN A 202 -13.69 13.57 46.53
N GLU A 203 -12.88 12.53 46.71
CA GLU A 203 -12.97 11.71 47.92
C GLU A 203 -12.14 12.38 49.01
N GLU A 204 -12.82 12.86 50.04
CA GLU A 204 -12.16 13.30 51.27
C GLU A 204 -11.66 12.06 52.03
N VAL A 205 -10.35 11.85 52.03
CA VAL A 205 -9.71 10.86 52.92
C VAL A 205 -9.64 11.48 54.32
N PRO A 206 -10.30 10.92 55.35
CA PRO A 206 -10.17 11.41 56.70
C PRO A 206 -8.81 11.03 57.27
N THR A 207 -7.97 12.03 57.53
CA THR A 207 -6.74 11.87 58.30
C THR A 207 -7.11 11.47 59.73
N VAL A 208 -6.94 10.20 60.08
CA VAL A 208 -7.05 9.73 61.46
C VAL A 208 -5.72 10.01 62.14
N SER A 209 -5.74 10.88 63.15
CA SER A 209 -4.58 11.13 64.01
C SER A 209 -4.28 9.93 64.89
N ASP A 210 -2.99 9.63 65.07
CA ASP A 210 -2.49 8.85 66.20
C ASP A 210 -2.83 9.53 67.53
N ASP A 211 -3.28 8.76 68.52
CA ASP A 211 -3.07 9.02 69.95
C ASP A 211 -3.23 7.71 70.75
N ASP A 212 -2.42 7.55 71.80
CA ASP A 212 -2.29 6.36 72.66
C ASP A 212 -3.56 5.99 73.46
N ASP A 213 -3.75 4.69 73.77
CA ASP A 213 -3.43 4.12 75.11
C ASP A 213 -4.07 2.72 75.37
N SER A 214 -3.30 1.89 76.06
CA SER A 214 -3.68 0.80 76.98
C SER A 214 -4.73 -0.27 76.66
N SER A 215 -4.20 -1.50 76.59
CA SER A 215 -4.54 -2.58 77.53
C SER A 215 -5.98 -3.10 77.64
N ASN A 216 -6.31 -4.15 76.87
CA ASN A 216 -6.64 -5.46 77.48
C ASN A 216 -6.80 -6.58 76.45
N THR A 217 -6.27 -7.75 76.78
CA THR A 217 -6.46 -9.01 76.03
C THR A 217 -7.68 -9.76 76.59
N PRO A 218 -8.68 -10.13 75.77
CA PRO A 218 -9.58 -11.23 76.06
C PRO A 218 -9.21 -12.45 75.20
N GLU A 219 -9.15 -13.60 75.85
CA GLU A 219 -8.73 -14.88 75.30
C GLU A 219 -9.89 -15.61 74.59
N LEU A 220 -9.61 -16.15 73.39
CA LEU A 220 -10.28 -17.27 72.70
C LEU A 220 -11.82 -17.31 72.61
N ALA A 221 -12.32 -17.11 71.39
CA ALA A 221 -13.32 -18.01 70.80
C ALA A 221 -13.03 -18.20 69.30
N PRO A 222 -12.95 -19.44 68.76
CA PRO A 222 -12.77 -19.66 67.33
C PRO A 222 -14.09 -19.39 66.60
N ALA A 223 -14.26 -18.15 66.13
CA ALA A 223 -15.34 -17.81 65.21
C ALA A 223 -15.18 -18.63 63.92
N GLN A 224 -16.17 -19.45 63.58
CA GLN A 224 -16.24 -20.08 62.27
C GLN A 224 -16.46 -18.99 61.22
N TYR A 225 -15.39 -18.60 60.54
CA TYR A 225 -15.49 -17.88 59.28
C TYR A 225 -16.19 -18.78 58.27
N GLN A 226 -17.48 -18.53 58.04
CA GLN A 226 -18.08 -18.88 56.76
C GLN A 226 -17.52 -17.90 55.72
N PRO A 227 -16.85 -18.36 54.66
CA PRO A 227 -16.52 -17.50 53.54
C PRO A 227 -17.83 -17.12 52.84
N THR A 228 -18.29 -15.89 53.05
CA THR A 228 -19.38 -15.32 52.26
C THR A 228 -18.81 -15.01 50.88
N ASP A 229 -19.04 -15.91 49.91
CA ASP A 229 -18.65 -15.77 48.50
C ASP A 229 -19.50 -14.69 47.77
N GLU A 230 -19.52 -13.47 48.31
CA GLU A 230 -20.06 -12.27 47.66
C GLU A 230 -18.91 -11.42 47.13
N GLN A 231 -18.22 -11.95 46.11
CA GLN A 231 -17.35 -11.09 45.28
C GLN A 231 -18.21 -10.04 44.58
N PRO A 232 -17.88 -8.74 44.68
CA PRO A 232 -18.65 -7.69 44.03
C PRO A 232 -18.47 -7.77 42.50
N THR A 233 -19.52 -8.21 41.81
CA THR A 233 -19.58 -8.32 40.33
C THR A 233 -19.52 -6.98 39.60
N TYR A 234 -19.54 -5.85 40.32
CA TYR A 234 -19.60 -4.48 39.80
C TYR A 234 -18.41 -4.01 38.94
N GLN A 235 -17.28 -4.74 38.91
CA GLN A 235 -16.11 -4.33 38.09
C GLN A 235 -16.20 -4.71 36.61
N ASN A 236 -17.11 -5.62 36.22
CA ASN A 236 -17.14 -6.14 34.84
C ASN A 236 -17.77 -5.14 33.85
N ASP A 237 -18.82 -4.44 34.26
CA ASP A 237 -19.59 -3.53 33.39
C ASP A 237 -18.74 -2.33 32.92
N HIS A 238 -17.99 -1.70 33.84
CA HIS A 238 -17.12 -0.57 33.51
C HIS A 238 -15.99 -0.95 32.54
N PHE A 239 -15.53 -2.21 32.54
CA PHE A 239 -14.54 -2.69 31.59
C PHE A 239 -15.14 -2.86 30.19
N GLN A 240 -16.39 -3.35 30.09
CA GLN A 240 -17.09 -3.46 28.81
C GLN A 240 -17.40 -2.09 28.20
N ASP A 241 -17.82 -1.11 29.01
CA ASP A 241 -18.02 0.28 28.56
C ASP A 241 -16.72 0.90 28.01
N ALA A 242 -15.59 0.66 28.68
CA ALA A 242 -14.28 1.14 28.23
C ALA A 242 -13.84 0.50 26.90
N LEU A 243 -14.08 -0.81 26.72
CA LEU A 243 -13.82 -1.50 25.45
C LEU A 243 -14.73 -0.98 24.32
N HIS A 244 -16.01 -0.75 24.59
CA HIS A 244 -16.95 -0.22 23.60
C HIS A 244 -16.58 1.21 23.16
N LEU A 245 -16.15 2.06 24.11
CA LEU A 245 -15.66 3.39 23.81
C LEU A 245 -14.38 3.38 22.94
N LEU A 246 -13.46 2.45 23.23
CA LEU A 246 -12.25 2.25 22.43
C LEU A 246 -12.58 1.79 21.00
N GLU A 247 -13.51 0.83 20.86
CA GLU A 247 -13.96 0.36 19.54
C GLU A 247 -14.59 1.50 18.73
N LEU A 248 -15.49 2.28 19.34
CA LEU A 248 -16.13 3.44 18.72
C LEU A 248 -15.08 4.49 18.27
N HIS A 249 -14.07 4.77 19.09
CA HIS A 249 -12.98 5.67 18.72
C HIS A 249 -12.16 5.14 17.54
N CYS A 250 -11.87 3.84 17.50
CA CYS A 250 -11.21 3.20 16.35
C CYS A 250 -12.06 3.28 15.07
N GLN A 251 -13.38 3.04 15.16
CA GLN A 251 -14.29 3.19 14.03
C GLN A 251 -14.33 4.65 13.52
N GLN A 252 -14.40 5.64 14.42
CA GLN A 252 -14.37 7.07 14.07
C GLN A 252 -13.06 7.46 13.39
N MET A 253 -11.91 7.02 13.92
CA MET A 253 -10.60 7.30 13.33
C MET A 253 -10.47 6.69 11.93
N ASN A 254 -10.94 5.46 11.72
CA ASN A 254 -10.97 4.83 10.40
C ASN A 254 -11.86 5.60 9.41
N HIS A 255 -13.01 6.11 9.84
CA HIS A 255 -13.88 6.94 9.00
C HIS A 255 -13.23 8.28 8.61
N ILE A 256 -12.47 8.90 9.53
CA ILE A 256 -11.69 10.12 9.23
C ILE A 256 -10.60 9.81 8.19
N LEU A 257 -9.83 8.74 8.38
CA LEU A 257 -8.76 8.34 7.45
C LEU A 257 -9.29 8.01 6.05
N ASP A 258 -10.42 7.31 5.94
CA ASP A 258 -11.06 7.00 4.66
C ASP A 258 -11.65 8.24 3.96
N ARG A 259 -12.19 9.19 4.73
CA ARG A 259 -12.61 10.49 4.21
C ARG A 259 -11.41 11.26 3.64
N ASP A 260 -10.34 11.39 4.41
CA ASP A 260 -9.14 12.13 4.00
C ASP A 260 -8.48 11.49 2.78
N GLU A 261 -8.46 10.16 2.71
CA GLU A 261 -8.00 9.40 1.54
C GLU A 261 -8.85 9.67 0.30
N ARG A 262 -10.18 9.74 0.42
CA ARG A 262 -11.07 10.15 -0.67
C ARG A 262 -10.84 11.60 -1.09
N GLN A 263 -10.62 12.52 -0.15
CA GLN A 263 -10.29 13.92 -0.45
C GLN A 263 -8.93 14.07 -1.15
N LEU A 264 -7.93 13.25 -0.79
CA LEU A 264 -6.62 13.21 -1.44
C LEU A 264 -6.72 12.69 -2.88
N HIS A 265 -7.46 11.60 -3.12
CA HIS A 265 -7.71 11.09 -4.48
C HIS A 265 -8.37 12.15 -5.37
N GLN A 266 -9.45 12.79 -4.88
CA GLN A 266 -10.11 13.90 -5.59
C GLN A 266 -9.20 15.11 -5.83
N LEU A 267 -8.16 15.33 -5.02
CA LEU A 267 -7.16 16.38 -5.26
C LEU A 267 -6.18 15.96 -6.36
N VAL A 268 -5.70 14.72 -6.33
CA VAL A 268 -4.80 14.16 -7.36
C VAL A 268 -5.48 14.17 -8.73
N ASP A 269 -6.72 13.69 -8.83
CA ASP A 269 -7.46 13.64 -10.09
C ASP A 269 -7.65 15.05 -10.68
N ARG A 270 -8.06 16.04 -9.85
CA ARG A 270 -8.16 17.46 -10.29
C ARG A 270 -6.83 18.08 -10.73
N ILE A 271 -5.69 17.63 -10.19
CA ILE A 271 -4.37 18.06 -10.62
C ILE A 271 -4.01 17.44 -11.97
N LEU A 272 -4.32 16.16 -12.17
CA LEU A 272 -4.11 15.46 -13.45
C LEU A 272 -4.96 16.09 -14.56
N ASP A 273 -6.27 16.27 -14.34
CA ASP A 273 -7.19 16.92 -15.29
C ASP A 273 -6.69 18.32 -15.69
N ARG A 274 -6.20 19.09 -14.71
CA ARG A 274 -5.66 20.43 -14.95
C ARG A 274 -4.37 20.38 -15.78
N ASN A 275 -3.47 19.46 -15.48
CA ASN A 275 -2.21 19.31 -16.20
C ASN A 275 -2.46 18.83 -17.64
N GLU A 276 -3.38 17.90 -17.86
CA GLU A 276 -3.82 17.45 -19.19
C GLU A 276 -4.44 18.60 -19.99
N ALA A 277 -5.35 19.37 -19.37
CA ALA A 277 -5.93 20.56 -20.01
C ALA A 277 -4.90 21.66 -20.32
N GLN A 278 -3.82 21.78 -19.55
CA GLN A 278 -2.70 22.68 -19.86
C GLN A 278 -1.84 22.15 -21.00
N LEU A 279 -1.52 20.86 -21.01
CA LEU A 279 -0.75 20.21 -22.08
C LEU A 279 -1.47 20.33 -23.43
N ASN A 280 -2.77 20.05 -23.47
CA ASN A 280 -3.58 20.16 -24.69
C ASN A 280 -3.58 21.59 -25.26
N ARG A 281 -3.70 22.62 -24.41
CA ARG A 281 -3.59 24.03 -24.85
C ARG A 281 -2.23 24.36 -25.46
N VAL A 282 -1.14 23.82 -24.89
CA VAL A 282 0.22 24.03 -25.42
C VAL A 282 0.37 23.32 -26.77
N MET A 283 -0.15 22.10 -26.91
CA MET A 283 -0.17 21.38 -28.18
C MET A 283 -0.97 22.11 -29.27
N ASP A 284 -2.16 22.63 -28.93
CA ASP A 284 -2.98 23.45 -29.85
C ASP A 284 -2.24 24.71 -30.32
N GLN A 285 -1.51 25.38 -29.41
CA GLN A 285 -0.69 26.55 -29.75
C GLN A 285 0.45 26.18 -30.72
N TYR A 286 1.20 25.10 -30.45
CA TYR A 286 2.25 24.63 -31.36
C TYR A 286 1.68 24.26 -32.74
N GLN A 287 0.53 23.57 -32.78
CA GLN A 287 -0.13 23.21 -34.04
C GLN A 287 -0.59 24.45 -34.82
N GLY A 288 -1.07 25.49 -34.12
CA GLY A 288 -1.38 26.80 -34.70
C GLY A 288 -0.17 27.45 -35.38
N ILE A 289 0.96 27.53 -34.67
CA ILE A 289 2.21 28.11 -35.18
C ILE A 289 2.75 27.32 -36.39
N LEU A 290 2.73 25.98 -36.34
CA LEU A 290 3.16 25.14 -37.45
C LEU A 290 2.29 25.36 -38.71
N ASN A 291 0.96 25.47 -38.53
CA ASN A 291 0.04 25.77 -39.62
C ASN A 291 0.27 27.17 -40.23
N GLU A 292 0.66 28.16 -39.42
CA GLU A 292 0.98 29.51 -39.89
C GLU A 292 2.29 29.54 -40.70
N ILE A 293 3.35 28.88 -40.22
CA ILE A 293 4.62 28.71 -40.95
C ILE A 293 4.38 28.04 -42.31
N LEU A 294 3.60 26.95 -42.33
CA LEU A 294 3.27 26.23 -43.58
C LEU A 294 2.43 27.06 -44.56
N ARG A 295 1.62 28.01 -44.08
CA ARG A 295 0.91 28.97 -44.95
C ARG A 295 1.86 30.03 -45.50
N SER A 296 2.75 30.56 -44.66
CA SER A 296 3.72 31.58 -45.06
C SER A 296 4.71 31.09 -46.12
N GLN A 297 5.03 29.79 -46.16
CA GLN A 297 5.90 29.20 -47.19
C GLN A 297 5.20 28.92 -48.54
N ARG A 298 3.88 29.08 -48.62
CA ARG A 298 3.08 28.86 -49.85
C ARG A 298 2.68 30.16 -50.56
N SER A 299 3.03 31.31 -50.00
CA SER A 299 2.71 32.65 -50.51
C SER A 299 3.94 33.29 -51.16
#